data_AF-A0A1G0F5X3-F1
#
_entry.id   AF-A0A1G0F5X3-F1
#
_cell.length_a   1.000
_cell.length_b   1.000
_cell.length_c   1.000
_cell.angle_alpha   90.00
_cell.angle_beta   90.00
_cell.angle_gamma   90.00
#
_symmetry.space_group_name_H-M   'P 1'
#
loop_
_entity.id
_entity.type
_entity.pdbx_description
1 polymer ?
#
loop_
_entity_poly.entity_id
_entity_poly.type
_entity_poly.pdbx_seq_one_letter_code
_entity_poly.pdbx_strand_id
1 'polypeptide(L)'
;MAWWNSIFGNKDEEFSALQENTREEFAGLNFKTAMESHLRWKLRLKSVIDGTSTETLDPAVVASDNQCVLGKWIDSEGTRQFGAYPGFKKVVTAHTHFHKCAGHTLDLAMNGKINEADAELISGDFARASLDVSRHLMRLWREVGIDK
;
A
#
# COMPACT_ATOMS: atom_id res chain seq x y z
N MET A 1 2.74 29.75 -11.36
CA MET A 1 2.27 29.72 -12.76
C MET A 1 2.96 28.57 -13.44
N ALA A 2 2.18 27.63 -13.96
CA ALA A 2 2.66 26.31 -14.29
C ALA A 2 3.10 26.26 -15.77
N TRP A 3 4.31 25.77 -16.00
CA TRP A 3 5.03 25.78 -17.27
C TRP A 3 4.54 24.66 -18.22
N TRP A 4 3.27 24.70 -18.63
CA TRP A 4 2.72 23.69 -19.57
C TRP A 4 1.68 24.21 -20.56
N ASN A 5 1.22 25.45 -20.45
CA ASN A 5 0.11 25.99 -21.25
C ASN A 5 0.39 26.26 -22.75
N SER A 6 1.48 25.77 -23.34
CA SER A 6 1.90 26.24 -24.68
C SER A 6 1.96 25.21 -25.81
N ILE A 7 1.66 23.91 -25.63
CA ILE A 7 1.91 22.96 -26.73
C ILE A 7 0.70 22.21 -27.30
N PHE A 8 -0.36 21.84 -26.57
CA PHE A 8 -1.39 21.01 -27.20
C PHE A 8 -2.80 21.56 -27.02
N GLY A 9 -3.28 22.19 -28.10
CA GLY A 9 -4.70 22.24 -28.37
C GLY A 9 -5.16 20.92 -28.99
N ASN A 10 -6.29 20.44 -28.46
CA ASN A 10 -7.38 19.75 -29.16
C ASN A 10 -7.14 18.30 -29.66
N LYS A 11 -7.75 17.35 -28.92
CA LYS A 11 -8.08 15.92 -29.24
C LYS A 11 -7.11 14.77 -28.89
N ASP A 12 -5.95 15.03 -28.29
CA ASP A 12 -5.02 13.96 -27.92
C ASP A 12 -5.03 13.57 -26.41
N GLU A 13 -5.79 14.29 -25.58
CA GLU A 13 -5.77 14.10 -24.12
C GLU A 13 -6.43 12.79 -23.66
N GLU A 14 -7.46 12.31 -24.36
CA GLU A 14 -8.19 11.10 -23.96
C GLU A 14 -7.41 9.81 -24.29
N PHE A 15 -6.65 9.80 -25.40
CA PHE A 15 -5.83 8.64 -25.80
C PHE A 15 -4.50 8.58 -25.03
N SER A 16 -3.95 9.74 -24.65
CA SER A 16 -2.75 9.83 -23.81
C SER A 16 -3.03 9.42 -22.36
N ALA A 17 -4.19 9.80 -21.80
CA ALA A 17 -4.59 9.40 -20.45
C ALA A 17 -4.79 7.87 -20.33
N LEU A 18 -5.24 7.20 -21.39
CA LEU A 18 -5.37 5.74 -21.44
C LEU A 18 -4.02 5.02 -21.52
N GLN A 19 -3.02 5.59 -22.19
CA GLN A 19 -1.66 5.04 -22.25
C GLN A 19 -0.86 5.27 -20.97
N GLU A 20 -1.09 6.37 -20.24
CA GLU A 20 -0.47 6.58 -18.93
C GLU A 20 -1.09 5.66 -17.86
N ASN A 21 -2.41 5.45 -17.89
CA ASN A 21 -3.10 4.57 -16.93
C ASN A 21 -2.73 3.08 -17.09
N THR A 22 -2.41 2.62 -18.30
CA THR A 22 -2.04 1.22 -18.56
C THR A 22 -0.63 0.85 -18.12
N ARG A 23 0.31 1.80 -17.98
CA ARG A 23 1.66 1.53 -17.45
C ARG A 23 1.70 1.37 -15.92
N GLU A 24 0.67 1.84 -15.22
CA GLU A 24 0.53 1.74 -13.78
C GLU A 24 -0.31 0.53 -13.33
N GLU A 25 -1.02 -0.12 -14.26
CA GLU A 25 -1.83 -1.31 -13.99
C GLU A 25 -1.02 -2.60 -14.14
N PHE A 26 -0.92 -3.32 -13.03
CA PHE A 26 -0.21 -4.58 -12.90
C PHE A 26 -1.23 -5.70 -12.66
N ALA A 27 -1.69 -6.34 -13.74
CA ALA A 27 -2.73 -7.37 -13.69
C ALA A 27 -3.95 -6.94 -12.85
N GLY A 28 -4.51 -5.76 -13.17
CA GLY A 28 -5.65 -5.17 -12.46
C GLY A 28 -5.33 -4.52 -11.11
N LEU A 29 -4.07 -4.49 -10.67
CA LEU A 29 -3.62 -3.69 -9.53
C LEU A 29 -3.02 -2.38 -10.02
N ASN A 30 -3.61 -1.24 -9.67
CA ASN A 30 -2.93 0.04 -9.84
C ASN A 30 -1.79 0.15 -8.80
N PHE A 31 -0.54 0.07 -9.27
CA PHE A 31 0.65 0.01 -8.42
C PHE A 31 0.82 1.25 -7.55
N LYS A 32 0.55 2.43 -8.12
CA LYS A 32 0.62 3.71 -7.42
C LYS A 32 -0.39 3.77 -6.28
N THR A 33 -1.63 3.35 -6.54
CA THR A 33 -2.70 3.29 -5.53
C THR A 33 -2.36 2.30 -4.41
N ALA A 34 -1.76 1.15 -4.75
CA ALA A 34 -1.29 0.20 -3.76
C ALA A 34 -0.22 0.83 -2.85
N MET A 35 0.76 1.53 -3.42
CA MET A 35 1.79 2.25 -2.65
C MET A 35 1.21 3.32 -1.74
N GLU A 36 0.32 4.17 -2.28
CA GLU A 36 -0.33 5.25 -1.53
C GLU A 36 -1.16 4.73 -0.35
N SER A 37 -1.80 3.56 -0.49
CA SER A 37 -2.60 2.97 0.58
C SER A 37 -1.79 2.66 1.85
N HIS A 38 -0.52 2.27 1.72
CA HIS A 38 0.37 1.98 2.86
C HIS A 38 0.82 3.27 3.54
N LEU A 39 1.09 4.33 2.77
CA LEU A 39 1.37 5.66 3.33
C LEU A 39 0.14 6.20 4.07
N ARG A 40 -1.07 6.00 3.53
CA ARG A 40 -2.32 6.40 4.20
C ARG A 40 -2.51 5.68 5.53
N TRP A 41 -2.14 4.41 5.64
CA TRP A 41 -2.19 3.70 6.93
C TRP A 41 -1.32 4.34 8.01
N LYS A 42 -0.11 4.78 7.68
CA LYS A 42 0.74 5.52 8.63
C LYS A 42 0.05 6.80 9.12
N LEU A 43 -0.57 7.56 8.23
CA LEU A 43 -1.29 8.78 8.58
C LEU A 43 -2.52 8.50 9.46
N ARG A 44 -3.27 7.44 9.16
CA ARG A 44 -4.45 7.01 9.94
C ARG A 44 -4.07 6.56 11.34
N LEU A 45 -2.99 5.79 11.49
CA LEU A 45 -2.50 5.41 12.81
C LEU A 45 -1.99 6.63 13.58
N LYS A 46 -1.28 7.54 12.91
CA LYS A 46 -0.81 8.79 13.54
C LYS A 46 -1.97 9.66 14.03
N SER A 47 -3.06 9.78 13.28
CA SER A 47 -4.22 10.55 13.73
C SER A 47 -4.90 9.93 14.96
N VAL A 48 -4.91 8.60 15.09
CA VAL A 48 -5.38 7.92 16.30
C VAL A 48 -4.47 8.22 17.48
N ILE A 49 -3.15 8.12 17.31
CA ILE A 49 -2.15 8.43 18.33
C ILE A 49 -2.28 9.89 18.79
N ASP A 50 -2.52 10.81 17.86
CA ASP A 50 -2.68 12.24 18.13
C ASP A 50 -4.07 12.60 18.71
N GLY A 51 -4.98 11.63 18.83
CA GLY A 51 -6.34 11.86 19.30
C GLY A 51 -7.19 12.71 18.34
N THR A 52 -6.79 12.82 17.07
CA THR A 52 -7.48 13.62 16.04
C THR A 52 -8.31 12.76 15.09
N SER A 53 -8.20 11.44 15.16
CA SER A 53 -8.99 10.52 14.34
C SER A 53 -10.47 10.56 14.72
N THR A 54 -11.32 10.54 13.70
CA THR A 54 -12.77 10.33 13.83
C THR A 54 -13.18 8.91 13.44
N GLU A 55 -12.21 8.08 13.02
CA GLU A 55 -12.46 6.70 12.61
C GLU A 55 -12.63 5.80 13.83
N THR A 56 -13.60 4.88 13.76
CA THR A 56 -13.67 3.75 14.70
C THR A 56 -12.92 2.58 14.10
N LEU A 57 -11.72 2.31 14.61
CA LEU A 57 -10.87 1.20 14.16
C LEU A 57 -10.85 0.09 15.22
N ASP A 58 -10.78 -1.15 14.74
CA ASP A 58 -10.60 -2.35 15.56
C ASP A 58 -9.22 -2.96 15.24
N PRO A 59 -8.32 -3.14 16.23
CA PRO A 59 -7.01 -3.76 16.02
C PRO A 59 -7.06 -5.12 15.30
N ALA A 60 -8.04 -5.96 15.60
CA ALA A 60 -8.19 -7.27 14.97
C ALA A 60 -8.59 -7.16 13.49
N VAL A 61 -9.43 -6.17 13.16
CA VAL A 61 -9.81 -5.88 11.77
C VAL A 61 -8.61 -5.27 11.01
N VAL A 62 -7.86 -4.36 11.64
CA VAL A 62 -6.65 -3.77 11.03
C VAL A 62 -5.57 -4.82 10.82
N ALA A 63 -5.46 -5.82 11.71
CA ALA A 63 -4.56 -6.96 11.56
C ALA A 63 -4.96 -7.94 10.46
N SER A 64 -6.19 -7.85 9.94
CA SER A 64 -6.66 -8.66 8.83
C SER A 64 -6.13 -8.12 7.51
N ASP A 65 -5.38 -8.96 6.80
CA ASP A 65 -4.68 -8.60 5.57
C ASP A 65 -5.50 -8.87 4.29
N ASN A 66 -6.71 -9.42 4.38
CA ASN A 66 -7.52 -9.71 3.18
C ASN A 66 -8.59 -8.65 2.87
N GLN A 67 -8.68 -7.60 3.68
CA GLN A 67 -9.73 -6.57 3.52
C GLN A 67 -9.30 -5.36 2.68
N CYS A 68 -7.98 -5.10 2.59
CA CYS A 68 -7.46 -3.98 1.83
C CYS A 68 -7.38 -4.30 0.31
N VAL A 69 -7.18 -3.28 -0.52
CA VAL A 69 -7.12 -3.44 -1.99
C VAL A 69 -6.02 -4.43 -2.39
N LEU A 70 -4.83 -4.34 -1.78
CA LEU A 70 -3.74 -5.25 -2.06
C LEU A 70 -4.04 -6.68 -1.60
N GLY A 71 -4.63 -6.85 -0.42
CA GLY A 71 -5.08 -8.13 0.11
C GLY A 71 -6.08 -8.84 -0.80
N LYS A 72 -7.11 -8.11 -1.23
CA LYS A 72 -8.11 -8.61 -2.19
C LYS A 72 -7.48 -9.02 -3.52
N TRP A 73 -6.51 -8.25 -4.01
CA TRP A 73 -5.77 -8.61 -5.22
C TRP A 73 -4.89 -9.85 -5.01
N ILE A 74 -4.18 -9.94 -3.88
CA ILE A 74 -3.38 -11.13 -3.50
C ILE A 74 -4.26 -12.38 -3.53
N ASP A 75 -5.42 -12.34 -2.87
CA ASP A 75 -6.34 -13.48 -2.77
C ASP A 75 -7.06 -13.84 -4.08
N SER A 76 -6.93 -13.00 -5.11
CA SER A 76 -7.58 -13.17 -6.41
C SER A 76 -6.57 -13.26 -7.56
N GLU A 77 -6.49 -12.20 -8.36
CA GLU A 77 -5.69 -12.14 -9.58
C GLU A 77 -4.20 -12.34 -9.31
N GLY A 78 -3.71 -11.77 -8.22
CA GLY A 78 -2.32 -11.87 -7.81
C GLY A 78 -1.88 -13.32 -7.62
N THR A 79 -2.64 -14.09 -6.84
CA THR A 79 -2.35 -15.53 -6.66
C THR A 79 -2.53 -16.31 -7.95
N ARG A 80 -3.57 -16.02 -8.75
CA ARG A 80 -3.84 -16.73 -10.00
C ARG A 80 -2.71 -16.57 -11.03
N GLN A 81 -2.19 -15.36 -11.21
CA GLN A 81 -1.14 -15.09 -12.19
C GLN A 81 0.26 -15.33 -11.64
N PHE A 82 0.51 -14.96 -10.38
CA PHE A 82 1.87 -14.84 -9.84
C PHE A 82 2.16 -15.80 -8.67
N GLY A 83 1.22 -16.65 -8.26
CA GLY A 83 1.38 -17.54 -7.09
C GLY A 83 2.60 -18.47 -7.15
N ALA A 84 3.07 -18.82 -8.36
CA ALA A 84 4.28 -19.63 -8.56
C ALA A 84 5.59 -18.83 -8.38
N TYR A 85 5.55 -17.50 -8.48
CA TYR A 85 6.75 -16.65 -8.48
C TYR A 85 7.25 -16.44 -7.05
N PRO A 86 8.56 -16.68 -6.78
CA PRO A 86 9.14 -16.40 -5.47
C PRO A 86 9.00 -14.94 -5.04
N GLY A 87 9.03 -14.00 -5.99
CA GLY A 87 8.79 -12.58 -5.75
C GLY A 87 7.40 -12.31 -5.17
N PHE A 88 6.36 -12.97 -5.69
CA PHE A 88 4.98 -12.82 -5.21
C PHE A 88 4.82 -13.37 -3.80
N LYS A 89 5.39 -14.54 -3.49
CA LYS A 89 5.34 -15.10 -2.11
C LYS A 89 5.95 -14.14 -1.08
N LYS A 90 6.99 -13.39 -1.45
CA LYS A 90 7.57 -12.34 -0.58
C LYS A 90 6.63 -11.15 -0.39
N VAL A 91 5.85 -10.77 -1.41
CA VAL A 91 4.79 -9.76 -1.27
C VAL A 91 3.74 -10.21 -0.27
N VAL A 92 3.25 -11.45 -0.40
CA VAL A 92 2.23 -12.00 0.52
C VAL A 92 2.74 -11.98 1.97
N THR A 93 3.93 -12.53 2.23
CA THR A 93 4.51 -12.55 3.57
C THR A 93 4.71 -11.14 4.15
N ALA A 94 5.25 -10.21 3.35
CA ALA A 94 5.46 -8.84 3.79
C ALA A 94 4.13 -8.13 4.10
N HIS A 95 3.10 -8.38 3.30
CA HIS A 95 1.78 -7.80 3.47
C HIS A 95 1.07 -8.29 4.75
N THR A 96 1.08 -9.60 4.99
CA THR A 96 0.56 -10.18 6.23
C THR A 96 1.28 -9.62 7.45
N HIS A 97 2.61 -9.48 7.36
CA HIS A 97 3.40 -8.92 8.46
C HIS A 97 3.07 -7.45 8.71
N PHE A 98 2.95 -6.64 7.65
CA PHE A 98 2.55 -5.23 7.74
C PHE A 98 1.22 -5.05 8.49
N HIS A 99 0.20 -5.83 8.14
CA HIS A 99 -1.10 -5.73 8.80
C HIS A 99 -1.04 -6.13 10.28
N LYS A 100 -0.29 -7.18 10.64
CA LYS A 100 -0.05 -7.54 12.05
C LYS A 100 0.61 -6.40 12.83
N CYS A 101 1.63 -5.75 12.26
CA CYS A 101 2.27 -4.59 12.87
C CYS A 101 1.29 -3.42 13.01
N ALA A 102 0.48 -3.13 11.97
CA ALA A 102 -0.51 -2.07 12.01
C ALA A 102 -1.56 -2.28 13.11
N GLY A 103 -2.06 -3.51 13.25
CA GLY A 103 -2.97 -3.88 14.34
C GLY A 103 -2.32 -3.72 15.71
N HIS A 104 -1.06 -4.13 15.86
CA HIS A 104 -0.31 -3.96 17.10
C HIS A 104 -0.09 -2.47 17.46
N THR A 105 0.32 -1.65 16.49
CA THR A 105 0.48 -0.20 16.69
C THR A 105 -0.82 0.47 17.12
N LEU A 106 -1.94 0.07 16.51
CA LEU A 106 -3.26 0.56 16.90
C LEU A 106 -3.62 0.14 18.33
N ASP A 107 -3.37 -1.13 18.70
CA ASP A 107 -3.60 -1.64 20.05
C ASP A 107 -2.78 -0.86 21.11
N LEU A 108 -1.51 -0.57 20.83
CA LEU A 108 -0.69 0.29 21.69
C LEU A 108 -1.34 1.67 21.89
N ALA A 109 -1.75 2.32 20.79
CA ALA A 109 -2.39 3.63 20.85
C ALA A 109 -3.69 3.62 21.66
N MET A 110 -4.55 2.61 21.44
CA MET A 110 -5.84 2.48 22.13
C MET A 110 -5.69 2.15 23.63
N ASN A 111 -4.57 1.52 24.03
CA ASN A 111 -4.23 1.27 25.43
C ASN A 111 -3.44 2.42 26.09
N GLY A 112 -3.35 3.60 25.45
CA GLY A 112 -2.68 4.78 25.99
C GLY A 112 -1.14 4.73 25.95
N LYS A 113 -0.56 3.73 25.28
CA LYS A 113 0.89 3.59 25.10
C LYS A 113 1.38 4.41 23.90
N ILE A 114 1.09 5.71 23.93
CA ILE A 114 1.30 6.64 22.81
C ILE A 114 2.76 6.67 22.36
N ASN A 115 3.73 6.71 23.28
CA ASN A 115 5.16 6.73 22.94
C ASN A 115 5.62 5.45 22.22
N GLU A 116 5.11 4.28 22.62
CA GLU A 116 5.43 3.00 21.97
C GLU A 116 4.80 2.96 20.56
N ALA A 117 3.56 3.41 20.43
CA ALA A 117 2.87 3.49 19.14
C ALA A 117 3.57 4.46 18.17
N ASP A 118 4.03 5.62 18.64
CA ASP A 118 4.80 6.57 17.81
C ASP A 118 6.16 5.98 17.40
N ALA A 119 6.83 5.26 18.29
CA ALA A 119 8.09 4.58 17.96
C ALA A 119 7.88 3.54 16.84
N GLU A 120 6.78 2.79 16.86
CA GLU A 120 6.40 1.87 15.77
C GLU A 120 6.28 2.57 14.41
N LEU A 121 5.67 3.76 14.37
CA LEU A 121 5.50 4.53 13.14
C LEU A 121 6.79 5.15 12.59
N ILE A 122 7.76 5.43 13.46
CA ILE A 122 9.00 6.13 13.11
C ILE A 122 10.08 5.13 12.68
N SER A 123 10.33 4.10 13.50
CA SER A 123 11.47 3.19 13.32
C SER A 123 11.22 1.74 13.77
N GLY A 124 10.05 1.44 14.35
CA GLY A 124 9.72 0.09 14.83
C GLY A 124 9.35 -0.90 13.72
N ASP A 125 8.61 -1.93 14.10
CA ASP A 125 8.24 -3.01 13.19
C ASP A 125 7.25 -2.54 12.12
N PHE A 126 6.30 -1.66 12.46
CA PHE A 126 5.39 -1.07 11.46
C PHE A 126 6.16 -0.33 10.35
N ALA A 127 7.09 0.55 10.71
CA ALA A 127 7.86 1.33 9.75
C ALA A 127 8.67 0.42 8.80
N ARG A 128 9.30 -0.63 9.34
CA ARG A 128 10.06 -1.62 8.56
C ARG A 128 9.15 -2.45 7.65
N ALA A 129 8.05 -2.97 8.18
CA ALA A 129 7.10 -3.78 7.42
C ALA A 129 6.45 -2.98 6.28
N SER A 130 6.11 -1.71 6.51
CA SER A 130 5.58 -0.83 5.46
C SER A 130 6.58 -0.65 4.31
N LEU A 131 7.86 -0.48 4.61
CA LEU A 131 8.91 -0.37 3.58
C LEU A 131 9.14 -1.69 2.84
N ASP A 132 9.07 -2.82 3.55
CA ASP A 132 9.24 -4.14 2.96
C ASP A 132 8.16 -4.45 1.93
N VAL A 133 6.89 -4.12 2.21
CA VAL A 133 5.81 -4.27 1.23
C VAL A 133 6.12 -3.48 -0.04
N SER A 134 6.47 -2.19 0.10
CA SER A 134 6.83 -1.33 -1.03
C SER A 134 7.98 -1.89 -1.85
N ARG A 135 9.02 -2.41 -1.18
CA ARG A 135 10.20 -2.99 -1.82
C ARG A 135 9.86 -4.27 -2.56
N HIS A 136 9.06 -5.15 -1.97
CA HIS A 136 8.68 -6.42 -2.57
C HIS A 136 7.73 -6.25 -3.75
N LEU A 137 6.78 -5.33 -3.67
CA LEU A 137 5.92 -4.95 -4.79
C LEU A 137 6.74 -4.40 -5.96
N MET A 138 7.66 -3.47 -5.71
CA MET A 138 8.54 -2.92 -6.75
C MET A 138 9.40 -4.01 -7.40
N ARG A 139 9.92 -4.96 -6.61
CA ARG A 139 10.70 -6.09 -7.14
C ARG A 139 9.87 -7.01 -8.01
N LEU A 140 8.67 -7.37 -7.55
CA LEU A 140 7.74 -8.19 -8.34
C LEU A 140 7.39 -7.49 -9.65
N TRP A 141 7.08 -6.19 -9.61
CA TRP A 141 6.79 -5.40 -10.81
C TRP A 141 7.94 -5.40 -11.80
N ARG A 142 9.20 -5.30 -11.34
CA ARG A 142 10.36 -5.43 -12.22
C ARG A 142 10.56 -6.84 -12.78
N GLU A 143 10.27 -7.86 -11.98
CA GLU A 143 10.45 -9.26 -12.34
C GLU A 143 9.44 -9.72 -13.41
N VAL A 144 8.20 -9.25 -13.36
CA VAL A 144 7.12 -9.78 -14.21
C VAL A 144 6.38 -8.71 -15.02
N GLY A 145 6.65 -7.43 -14.79
CA GLY A 145 6.08 -6.30 -15.53
C GLY A 145 7.01 -5.68 -16.58
N ILE A 146 8.28 -6.08 -16.65
CA ILE A 146 9.23 -5.59 -17.67
C ILE A 146 9.25 -6.46 -18.94
N ASP A 147 8.70 -7.68 -18.91
CA ASP A 147 8.71 -8.63 -20.03
C ASP A 147 7.33 -8.90 -20.67
N LYS A 148 6.40 -7.93 -20.62
CA LYS A 148 5.15 -7.97 -21.40
C LYS A 148 4.88 -6.66 -22.12
#